data_AF-A0A1Y5F3K9-F1
#
_entry.id   AF-A0A1Y5F3K9-F1
#
_cell.length_a   1.000
_cell.length_b   1.000
_cell.length_c   1.000
_cell.angle_alpha   90.00
_cell.angle_beta   90.00
_cell.angle_gamma   90.00
#
_symmetry.space_group_name_H-M   'P 1'
#
loop_
_entity.id
_entity.type
_entity.pdbx_description
1 polymer ?
#
loop_
_entity_poly.entity_id
_entity_poly.type
_entity_poly.pdbx_seq_one_letter_code
_entity_poly.pdbx_strand_id
1 'polypeptide(L)'
;MKAIIYLGMVVAMMMAFEVRAWDDFERSGVDVSSWYNESDATPSEWQVFTSLGHGRSKSLIITEKTLKVGKTIVAVTQKIQNKTNTPYCLIAKISEEVNAINTLKRHGLTIILPGEEKFIGGYRINTMGRNWKVHWKFKGTKNLNLCD
;
A
#
# COMPACT_ATOMS: atom_id res chain seq x y z
N MET A 1 5.87 -18.04 38.96
CA MET A 1 6.30 -18.37 37.58
C MET A 1 5.09 -18.53 36.64
N LYS A 2 4.31 -17.46 36.37
CA LYS A 2 3.19 -17.49 35.40
C LYS A 2 3.15 -16.28 34.45
N ALA A 3 4.01 -15.28 34.66
CA ALA A 3 4.03 -14.05 33.86
C ALA A 3 4.76 -14.17 32.51
N ILE A 4 5.60 -15.19 32.34
CA ILE A 4 6.43 -15.33 31.12
C ILE A 4 5.63 -15.92 29.95
N ILE A 5 4.59 -16.73 30.23
CA ILE A 5 3.81 -17.41 29.18
C ILE A 5 2.86 -16.43 28.47
N TYR A 6 2.30 -15.44 29.19
CA TYR A 6 1.43 -14.43 28.59
C TYR A 6 2.16 -13.44 27.69
N LEU A 7 3.43 -13.11 28.01
CA LEU A 7 4.22 -12.19 27.18
C LEU A 7 4.53 -12.80 25.80
N GLY A 8 4.85 -14.11 25.75
CA GLY A 8 5.13 -14.81 24.49
C GLY A 8 3.91 -14.91 23.56
N MET A 9 2.72 -15.08 24.11
CA MET A 9 1.47 -15.14 23.32
C MET A 9 1.08 -13.79 22.72
N VAL A 10 1.30 -12.68 23.44
CA VAL A 10 1.00 -11.33 22.93
C VAL A 10 1.96 -10.93 21.80
N VAL A 11 3.24 -11.29 21.90
CA VAL A 11 4.22 -11.05 20.83
C VAL A 11 3.89 -11.88 19.58
N ALA A 12 3.50 -13.15 19.74
CA ALA A 12 3.07 -13.98 18.61
C ALA A 12 1.78 -13.48 17.94
N MET A 13 0.82 -12.95 18.72
CA MET A 13 -0.41 -12.35 18.16
C MET A 13 -0.17 -11.02 17.46
N MET A 14 0.77 -10.20 17.93
CA MET A 14 1.15 -8.96 17.24
C MET A 14 1.88 -9.25 15.91
N MET A 15 2.75 -10.27 15.90
CA MET A 15 3.39 -10.76 14.67
C MET A 15 2.35 -11.27 13.66
N ALA A 16 1.28 -11.91 14.12
CA ALA A 16 0.20 -12.39 13.24
C ALA A 16 -0.71 -11.25 12.69
N PHE A 17 -0.72 -10.07 13.31
CA PHE A 17 -1.54 -8.94 12.87
C PHE A 17 -0.84 -8.05 11.84
N GLU A 18 0.49 -8.00 11.81
CA GLU A 18 1.25 -7.32 10.75
C GLU A 18 1.26 -8.07 9.40
N VAL A 19 1.00 -9.38 9.40
CA VAL A 19 0.96 -10.27 8.23
C VAL A 19 -0.23 -9.96 7.29
N ARG A 20 -1.31 -9.34 7.79
CA ARG A 20 -2.53 -9.08 6.98
C ARG A 20 -2.40 -8.03 5.88
N ALA A 21 -1.40 -7.15 5.93
CA ALA A 21 -1.24 -6.12 4.90
C ALA A 21 -0.59 -6.65 3.61
N TRP A 22 0.22 -7.71 3.73
CA TRP A 22 0.90 -8.36 2.60
C TRP A 22 0.03 -9.43 1.94
N ASP A 23 -0.86 -10.08 2.70
CA ASP A 23 -1.85 -11.00 2.14
C ASP A 23 -2.71 -10.34 1.04
N ASP A 24 -3.15 -9.10 1.23
CA ASP A 24 -3.93 -8.36 0.22
C ASP A 24 -3.10 -7.92 -1.01
N PHE A 25 -1.78 -7.81 -0.84
CA PHE A 25 -0.82 -7.52 -1.89
C PHE A 25 -0.47 -8.77 -2.70
N GLU A 26 -0.23 -9.90 -2.04
CA GLU A 26 0.01 -11.19 -2.70
C GLU A 26 -1.23 -11.68 -3.45
N ARG A 27 -2.43 -11.48 -2.88
CA ARG A 27 -3.72 -11.70 -3.57
C ARG A 27 -3.93 -10.82 -4.80
N SER A 28 -3.11 -9.79 -5.00
CA SER A 28 -3.13 -8.95 -6.19
C SER A 28 -2.21 -9.41 -7.31
N GLY A 29 -1.60 -10.61 -7.18
CA GLY A 29 -0.73 -11.21 -8.18
C GLY A 29 0.73 -10.79 -8.05
N VAL A 30 1.14 -10.40 -6.85
CA VAL A 30 2.45 -9.81 -6.56
C VAL A 30 3.16 -10.64 -5.53
N ASP A 31 4.07 -11.47 -5.98
CA ASP A 31 4.87 -12.26 -5.07
C ASP A 31 5.99 -11.38 -4.47
N VAL A 32 5.90 -11.14 -3.16
CA VAL A 32 6.96 -10.53 -2.35
C VAL A 32 7.55 -11.53 -1.35
N SER A 33 7.08 -12.77 -1.36
CA SER A 33 7.46 -13.82 -0.40
C SER A 33 8.95 -14.14 -0.45
N SER A 34 9.58 -13.95 -1.62
CA SER A 34 11.02 -14.14 -1.79
C SER A 34 11.85 -13.20 -0.92
N TRP A 35 11.36 -11.98 -0.63
CA TRP A 35 12.07 -11.02 0.21
C TRP A 35 11.52 -10.96 1.64
N TYR A 36 10.24 -11.28 1.85
CA TYR A 36 9.65 -11.27 3.19
C TYR A 36 10.29 -12.32 4.12
N ASN A 37 10.79 -13.41 3.54
CA ASN A 37 11.49 -14.47 4.27
C ASN A 37 13.00 -14.20 4.46
N GLU A 38 13.53 -13.08 3.98
CA GLU A 38 14.92 -12.69 4.23
C GLU A 38 15.08 -12.15 5.66
N SER A 39 16.17 -12.52 6.33
CA SER A 39 16.40 -12.23 7.76
C SER A 39 16.52 -10.75 8.11
N ASP A 40 16.73 -9.89 7.12
CA ASP A 40 16.86 -8.43 7.23
C ASP A 40 15.66 -7.67 6.63
N ALA A 41 14.57 -8.38 6.33
CA ALA A 41 13.34 -7.79 5.87
C ALA A 41 12.66 -6.98 6.98
N THR A 42 12.44 -5.69 6.74
CA THR A 42 11.81 -4.76 7.68
C THR A 42 10.61 -4.08 7.02
N PRO A 43 9.37 -4.52 7.31
CA PRO A 43 8.18 -3.80 6.88
C PRO A 43 8.02 -2.50 7.68
N SER A 44 7.56 -1.43 7.04
CA SER A 44 7.18 -0.19 7.72
C SER A 44 5.73 -0.22 8.17
N GLU A 45 5.34 0.67 9.08
CA GLU A 45 3.93 0.98 9.31
C GLU A 45 3.29 1.72 8.12
N TRP A 46 1.95 1.77 8.09
CA TRP A 46 1.21 2.59 7.14
C TRP A 46 1.44 4.08 7.41
N GLN A 47 1.88 4.82 6.40
CA GLN A 47 2.15 6.26 6.51
C GLN A 47 1.43 7.04 5.41
N VAL A 48 1.08 8.31 5.68
CA VAL A 48 0.44 9.17 4.68
C VAL A 48 1.45 9.49 3.57
N PHE A 49 1.18 8.99 2.37
CA PHE A 49 1.98 9.28 1.18
C PHE A 49 1.54 10.60 0.54
N THR A 50 0.24 10.75 0.31
CA THR A 50 -0.33 11.99 -0.24
C THR A 50 -1.81 12.12 0.10
N SER A 51 -2.36 13.31 -0.13
CA SER A 51 -3.78 13.58 0.09
C SER A 51 -4.33 14.44 -1.04
N LEU A 52 -5.55 14.13 -1.47
CA LEU A 52 -6.28 14.89 -2.49
C LEU A 52 -7.40 15.69 -1.81
N GLY A 53 -7.51 16.96 -2.16
CA GLY A 53 -8.49 17.88 -1.58
C GLY A 53 -8.09 19.33 -1.81
N HIS A 54 -9.02 20.26 -1.59
CA HIS A 54 -8.76 21.69 -1.72
C HIS A 54 -8.61 22.34 -0.34
N GLY A 55 -7.57 23.17 -0.19
CA GLY A 55 -7.33 23.92 1.04
C GLY A 55 -7.04 23.02 2.25
N ARG A 56 -7.71 23.29 3.37
CA ARG A 56 -7.52 22.54 4.63
C ARG A 56 -8.28 21.20 4.68
N SER A 57 -9.18 20.94 3.72
CA SER A 57 -9.98 19.71 3.70
C SER A 57 -9.33 18.68 2.78
N LYS A 58 -8.84 17.59 3.38
CA LYS A 58 -8.29 16.42 2.67
C LYS A 58 -9.42 15.43 2.44
N SER A 59 -9.90 15.34 1.20
CA SER A 59 -11.02 14.46 0.83
C SER A 59 -10.61 13.00 0.76
N LEU A 60 -9.47 12.73 0.11
CA LEU A 60 -8.92 11.40 -0.07
C LEU A 60 -7.51 11.36 0.52
N ILE A 61 -7.21 10.33 1.31
CA ILE A 61 -5.88 10.12 1.92
C ILE A 61 -5.30 8.84 1.36
N ILE A 62 -4.18 8.93 0.64
CA ILE A 62 -3.41 7.79 0.18
C ILE A 62 -2.34 7.52 1.23
N THR A 63 -2.30 6.30 1.73
CA THR A 63 -1.24 5.83 2.63
C THR A 63 -0.44 4.72 1.96
N GLU A 64 0.82 4.59 2.34
CA GLU A 64 1.73 3.58 1.83
C GLU A 64 2.37 2.76 2.94
N LYS A 65 2.69 1.50 2.62
CA LYS A 65 3.49 0.59 3.44
C LYS A 65 4.69 0.16 2.60
N THR A 66 5.88 0.18 3.16
CA THR A 66 7.12 -0.19 2.46
C THR A 66 7.70 -1.47 3.04
N LEU A 67 8.33 -2.28 2.20
CA LEU A 67 9.19 -3.39 2.61
C LEU A 67 10.62 -3.02 2.27
N LYS A 68 11.51 -3.12 3.26
CA LYS A 68 12.94 -2.94 3.07
C LYS A 68 13.67 -4.24 3.30
N VAL A 69 14.72 -4.49 2.54
CA VAL A 69 15.74 -5.51 2.80
C VAL A 69 17.05 -4.76 3.02
N GLY A 70 17.56 -4.82 4.25
CA GLY A 70 18.67 -3.99 4.70
C GLY A 70 18.35 -2.49 4.57
N LYS A 71 19.02 -1.80 3.64
CA LYS A 71 18.81 -0.36 3.37
C LYS A 71 17.98 -0.07 2.10
N THR A 72 17.59 -1.11 1.37
CA THR A 72 16.92 -0.99 0.06
C THR A 72 15.43 -1.22 0.22
N ILE A 73 14.60 -0.31 -0.29
CA ILE A 73 13.15 -0.55 -0.42
C ILE A 73 12.95 -1.51 -1.60
N VAL A 74 12.32 -2.65 -1.34
CA VAL A 74 12.10 -3.73 -2.32
C VAL A 74 10.65 -3.81 -2.77
N ALA A 75 9.70 -3.35 -1.95
CA ALA A 75 8.29 -3.29 -2.31
C ALA A 75 7.59 -2.13 -1.60
N VAL A 76 6.53 -1.62 -2.23
CA VAL A 76 5.65 -0.60 -1.69
C VAL A 76 4.22 -0.97 -2.03
N THR A 77 3.33 -0.85 -1.06
CA THR A 77 1.90 -1.09 -1.20
C THR A 77 1.13 0.17 -0.80
N GLN A 78 -0.04 0.39 -1.40
CA GLN A 78 -0.81 1.60 -1.21
C GLN A 78 -2.29 1.31 -1.00
N LYS A 79 -2.88 2.10 -0.12
CA LYS A 79 -4.32 2.11 0.14
C LYS A 79 -4.84 3.53 0.16
N ILE A 80 -6.11 3.69 -0.18
CA ILE A 80 -6.82 4.95 -0.18
C ILE A 80 -7.93 4.92 0.86
N GLN A 81 -8.11 6.04 1.55
CA GLN A 81 -9.23 6.28 2.46
C GLN A 81 -10.02 7.51 2.02
N ASN A 82 -11.34 7.40 2.00
CA ASN A 82 -12.24 8.53 1.78
C ASN A 82 -12.71 9.12 3.11
N LYS A 83 -12.32 10.37 3.40
CA LYS A 83 -12.69 11.08 4.64
C LYS A 83 -13.96 11.92 4.49
N THR A 84 -14.66 11.81 3.38
CA THR A 84 -15.86 12.60 3.08
C THR A 84 -17.12 11.75 3.11
N ASN A 85 -18.27 12.42 3.08
CA ASN A 85 -19.59 11.81 2.94
C ASN A 85 -20.00 11.58 1.47
N THR A 86 -19.09 11.77 0.50
CA THR A 86 -19.37 11.62 -0.93
C THR A 86 -18.50 10.54 -1.55
N PRO A 87 -19.03 9.67 -2.43
CA PRO A 87 -18.21 8.70 -3.15
C PRO A 87 -17.29 9.41 -4.15
N TYR A 88 -16.13 8.79 -4.41
CA TYR A 88 -15.15 9.26 -5.37
C TYR A 88 -14.72 8.14 -6.31
N CYS A 89 -14.43 8.50 -7.56
CA CYS A 89 -13.60 7.69 -8.45
C CYS A 89 -12.15 8.17 -8.32
N LEU A 90 -11.27 7.26 -7.87
CA LEU A 90 -9.83 7.46 -7.85
C LEU A 90 -9.23 6.91 -9.14
N ILE A 91 -8.41 7.75 -9.78
CA ILE A 91 -7.59 7.43 -10.93
C ILE A 91 -6.14 7.48 -10.46
N ALA A 92 -5.52 6.31 -10.33
CA ALA A 92 -4.11 6.12 -10.03
C ALA A 92 -3.35 5.77 -11.32
N LYS A 93 -2.24 6.46 -11.57
CA LYS A 93 -1.39 6.21 -12.74
C LYS A 93 0.06 6.19 -12.32
N ILE A 94 0.85 5.34 -12.94
CA ILE A 94 2.30 5.37 -12.83
C ILE A 94 2.86 6.08 -14.07
N SER A 95 3.58 7.18 -13.86
CA SER A 95 4.14 7.98 -14.95
C SER A 95 5.57 7.63 -15.31
N GLU A 96 6.25 6.90 -14.44
CA GLU A 96 7.63 6.45 -14.63
C GLU A 96 7.77 5.10 -13.92
N GLU A 97 8.31 4.11 -14.63
CA GLU A 97 8.56 2.75 -14.13
C GLU A 97 9.92 2.32 -14.67
N VAL A 98 10.92 2.27 -13.79
CA VAL A 98 12.28 1.79 -14.10
C VAL A 98 12.63 0.70 -13.11
N ASN A 99 12.98 -0.49 -13.62
CA ASN A 99 13.36 -1.65 -12.81
C ASN A 99 12.37 -2.00 -11.69
N ALA A 100 11.07 -1.81 -11.95
CA ALA A 100 9.99 -2.15 -11.04
C ALA A 100 8.94 -3.00 -11.76
N ILE A 101 8.13 -3.71 -11.00
CA ILE A 101 6.98 -4.48 -11.44
C ILE A 101 5.76 -3.92 -10.71
N ASN A 102 4.87 -3.30 -11.47
CA ASN A 102 3.69 -2.64 -10.96
C ASN A 102 2.45 -3.54 -10.92
N THR A 103 1.55 -3.23 -9.99
CA THR A 103 0.48 -4.15 -9.59
C THR A 103 -0.86 -3.44 -9.48
N LEU A 104 -0.98 -2.36 -10.26
CA LEU A 104 -2.18 -1.56 -10.42
C LEU A 104 -3.39 -2.45 -10.71
N LYS A 105 -4.32 -2.57 -9.75
CA LYS A 105 -5.60 -3.23 -9.98
C LYS A 105 -6.44 -2.38 -10.95
N ARG A 106 -7.17 -3.04 -11.87
CA ARG A 106 -8.15 -2.40 -12.77
C ARG A 106 -7.61 -1.15 -13.51
N HIS A 107 -6.38 -1.22 -14.01
CA HIS A 107 -5.72 -0.08 -14.68
C HIS A 107 -5.65 1.20 -13.82
N GLY A 108 -5.70 1.07 -12.49
CA GLY A 108 -5.65 2.17 -11.54
C GLY A 108 -6.96 2.91 -11.33
N LEU A 109 -8.10 2.35 -11.75
CA LEU A 109 -9.42 2.91 -11.50
C LEU A 109 -10.05 2.24 -10.28
N THR A 110 -10.55 3.04 -9.33
CA THR A 110 -11.18 2.53 -8.11
C THR A 110 -12.27 3.47 -7.62
N ILE A 111 -13.51 2.97 -7.53
CA ILE A 111 -14.59 3.65 -6.81
C ILE A 111 -14.39 3.44 -5.31
N ILE A 112 -14.40 4.53 -4.55
CA ILE A 112 -14.32 4.52 -3.08
C ILE A 112 -15.50 5.25 -2.45
N LEU A 113 -16.22 4.51 -1.60
CA LEU A 113 -17.41 4.97 -0.89
C LEU A 113 -17.05 5.87 0.30
N PRO A 114 -18.02 6.63 0.84
CA PRO A 114 -17.81 7.42 2.05
C PRO A 114 -17.26 6.62 3.22
N GLY A 115 -16.21 7.12 3.88
CA GLY A 115 -15.58 6.46 5.04
C GLY A 115 -14.82 5.17 4.75
N GLU A 116 -14.87 4.68 3.51
CA GLU A 116 -14.26 3.42 3.11
C GLU A 116 -12.74 3.53 3.01
N GLU A 117 -12.06 2.39 3.18
CA GLU A 117 -10.65 2.21 2.88
C GLU A 117 -10.50 1.07 1.85
N LYS A 118 -9.72 1.30 0.80
CA LYS A 118 -9.50 0.32 -0.28
C LYS A 118 -8.04 0.20 -0.64
N PHE A 119 -7.64 -1.02 -0.95
CA PHE A 119 -6.34 -1.31 -1.53
C PHE A 119 -6.30 -0.90 -3.01
N ILE A 120 -5.27 -0.15 -3.44
CA ILE A 120 -5.16 0.38 -4.81
C ILE A 120 -3.99 -0.17 -5.61
N GLY A 121 -3.18 -1.03 -5.00
CA GLY A 121 -2.03 -1.64 -5.65
C GLY A 121 -0.72 -1.19 -5.03
N GLY A 122 0.36 -1.42 -5.76
CA GLY A 122 1.70 -1.06 -5.35
C GLY A 122 2.71 -1.44 -6.43
N TYR A 123 3.96 -1.56 -6.02
CA TYR A 123 5.03 -2.02 -6.89
C TYR A 123 6.07 -2.79 -6.08
N ARG A 124 6.82 -3.63 -6.77
CA ARG A 124 8.06 -4.24 -6.26
C ARG A 124 9.21 -3.94 -7.20
N ILE A 125 10.42 -3.95 -6.69
CA ILE A 125 11.59 -3.84 -7.56
C ILE A 125 11.75 -5.14 -8.37
N ASN A 126 12.30 -5.03 -9.58
CA ASN A 126 12.59 -6.20 -10.42
C ASN A 126 13.99 -6.77 -10.12
N THR A 127 14.97 -5.91 -9.81
CA THR A 127 16.36 -6.34 -9.61
C THR A 127 17.01 -5.55 -8.48
N MET A 128 17.55 -6.27 -7.49
CA MET A 128 18.29 -5.69 -6.36
C MET A 128 19.57 -4.97 -6.83
N GLY A 129 19.90 -3.85 -6.19
CA GLY A 129 21.14 -3.11 -6.45
C GLY A 129 21.16 -2.24 -7.72
N ARG A 130 20.09 -2.23 -8.52
CA ARG A 130 19.91 -1.26 -9.61
C ARG A 130 19.04 -0.08 -9.15
N ASN A 131 19.29 1.10 -9.71
CA ASN A 131 18.41 2.25 -9.49
C ASN A 131 17.03 1.93 -10.05
N TRP A 132 16.04 1.89 -9.17
CA TRP A 132 14.63 1.74 -9.52
C TRP A 132 13.93 3.07 -9.28
N LYS A 133 12.87 3.33 -10.06
CA LYS A 133 12.12 4.57 -9.96
C LYS A 133 10.67 4.33 -10.32
N VAL A 134 9.77 4.70 -9.40
CA VAL A 134 8.34 4.63 -9.61
C VAL A 134 7.72 5.96 -9.19
N HIS A 135 7.00 6.59 -10.11
CA HIS A 135 6.31 7.85 -9.84
C HIS A 135 4.80 7.69 -9.99
N TRP A 136 4.10 7.79 -8.85
CA TRP A 136 2.65 7.75 -8.79
C TRP A 136 2.02 9.11 -9.08
N LYS A 137 0.88 9.09 -9.77
CA LYS A 137 -0.01 10.22 -9.97
C LYS A 137 -1.42 9.80 -9.57
N PHE A 138 -2.06 10.61 -8.73
CA PHE A 138 -3.42 10.36 -8.26
C PHE A 138 -4.33 11.52 -8.63
N LYS A 139 -5.55 11.18 -9.06
CA LYS A 139 -6.63 12.14 -9.31
C LYS A 139 -7.92 11.57 -8.73
N GLY A 140 -8.61 12.37 -7.93
CA GLY A 140 -9.93 12.03 -7.39
C GLY A 140 -11.00 12.87 -8.08
N THR A 141 -12.09 12.24 -8.50
CA THR A 141 -13.26 12.95 -9.05
C THR A 141 -14.56 12.42 -8.43
N LYS A 142 -15.60 13.26 -8.43
CA LYS A 142 -16.96 12.85 -8.06
C LYS A 142 -17.74 12.22 -9.23
N ASN A 143 -17.20 12.31 -10.45
CA ASN A 143 -17.78 11.64 -11.61
C ASN A 143 -17.44 10.14 -11.58
N LEU A 144 -18.38 9.32 -11.09
CA LEU A 144 -18.15 7.89 -10.88
C LEU A 144 -18.04 7.10 -12.19
N ASN A 145 -18.64 7.60 -13.27
CA ASN A 145 -18.61 6.97 -14.60
C ASN A 145 -17.19 6.83 -15.18
N LEU A 146 -16.19 7.52 -14.62
CA LEU A 146 -14.79 7.34 -15.02
C LEU A 146 -14.15 6.06 -14.45
N CYS A 147 -14.80 5.39 -13.50
CA CYS A 147 -14.33 4.16 -12.86
C CYS A 147 -15.30 2.98 -13.06
N ASP A 148 -16.40 3.16 -13.80
CA ASP A 148 -17.36 2.10 -14.18
C ASP A 148 -16.86 1.28 -15.38
#